data_AF-A0AAE0FLB2-F1
#
_entry.id   AF-A0AAE0FLB2-F1
#
_cell.length_a   1.000
_cell.length_b   1.000
_cell.length_c   1.000
_cell.angle_alpha   90.00
_cell.angle_beta   90.00
_cell.angle_gamma   90.00
#
_symmetry.space_group_name_H-M   'P 1'
#
loop_
_entity.id
_entity.type
_entity.pdbx_description
1 polymer ?
#
loop_
_entity_poly.entity_id
_entity_poly.type
_entity_poly.pdbx_seq_one_letter_code
_entity_poly.pdbx_strand_id
1 'polypeptide(L)'
;MLGRSMERTIGGALLIFALAAFYWQTQMLHLSSPKPYRLGADNLDRLLELEADLAALREARKAEKLAAESSATPSEEEPPPADHSADRDEQLSQRELHLAKRHPDHAEVRGRIALIRSSRASEFHSVAHDHHQGIAQKQTMEMRAHVSKAGEEAARRNMTAASCSWRQTTGCQPDGSREKAADLGCTAIVGPSASGFCECYDGFVKASSACGHVPLVCSNACMDCVVETPARMVRTDQSCTNVGLNNVALTKGGVQPVPWTAKIMAPMWL
;
A
#
# COMPACT_ATOMS: atom_id res chain seq x y z
N MET A 1 -58.32 -37.00 -18.67
CA MET A 1 -58.00 -35.55 -18.56
C MET A 1 -57.49 -35.20 -17.14
N LEU A 2 -56.46 -35.88 -16.63
CA LEU A 2 -55.94 -35.64 -15.26
C LEU A 2 -54.42 -35.32 -15.21
N GLY A 3 -53.72 -35.30 -16.35
CA GLY A 3 -52.25 -35.18 -16.37
C GLY A 3 -51.65 -33.77 -16.40
N ARG A 4 -52.45 -32.71 -16.65
CA ARG A 4 -51.91 -31.34 -16.84
C ARG A 4 -51.93 -30.46 -15.59
N SER A 5 -52.50 -30.93 -14.48
CA SER A 5 -52.62 -30.12 -13.26
C SER A 5 -51.39 -30.22 -12.34
N MET A 6 -50.58 -31.27 -12.47
CA MET A 6 -49.48 -31.55 -11.53
C MET A 6 -48.17 -30.82 -11.89
N GLU A 7 -47.96 -30.49 -13.17
CA GLU A 7 -46.75 -29.80 -13.64
C GLU A 7 -46.67 -28.34 -13.15
N ARG A 8 -47.81 -27.68 -12.91
CA ARG A 8 -47.84 -26.29 -12.44
C ARG A 8 -47.43 -26.14 -10.98
N THR A 9 -47.68 -27.15 -10.15
CA THR A 9 -47.31 -27.14 -8.72
C THR A 9 -45.82 -27.32 -8.49
N ILE A 10 -45.14 -28.12 -9.31
CA ILE A 10 -43.69 -28.39 -9.15
C ILE A 10 -42.87 -27.16 -9.56
N GLY A 11 -43.26 -26.48 -10.65
CA GLY A 11 -42.59 -25.27 -11.11
C GLY A 11 -42.66 -24.12 -10.10
N GLY A 12 -43.80 -23.96 -9.42
CA GLY A 12 -43.96 -22.93 -8.37
C GLY A 12 -43.06 -23.16 -7.16
N ALA A 13 -42.93 -24.41 -6.70
CA ALA A 13 -42.09 -24.73 -5.55
C ALA A 13 -40.60 -24.47 -5.83
N LEU A 14 -40.10 -24.86 -7.02
CA LEU A 14 -38.71 -24.66 -7.40
C LEU A 14 -38.33 -23.17 -7.50
N LEU A 15 -39.23 -22.32 -8.00
CA LEU A 15 -39.00 -20.88 -8.07
C LEU A 15 -38.86 -20.26 -6.66
N ILE A 16 -39.70 -20.67 -5.70
CA ILE A 16 -39.65 -20.18 -4.32
C ILE A 16 -38.32 -20.58 -3.66
N PHE A 17 -37.85 -21.82 -3.85
CA PHE A 17 -36.56 -22.27 -3.32
C PHE A 17 -35.38 -21.50 -3.93
N ALA A 18 -35.40 -21.22 -5.24
CA ALA A 18 -34.35 -20.45 -5.90
C ALA A 18 -34.26 -19.01 -5.37
N LEU A 19 -35.40 -18.34 -5.15
CA LEU A 19 -35.46 -16.99 -4.59
C LEU A 19 -34.99 -16.96 -3.12
N ALA A 20 -35.38 -17.96 -2.32
CA ALA A 20 -34.91 -18.08 -0.94
C ALA A 20 -33.39 -18.29 -0.85
N ALA A 21 -32.83 -19.13 -1.73
CA ALA A 21 -31.38 -19.35 -1.81
C ALA A 21 -30.63 -18.08 -2.21
N PHE A 22 -31.13 -17.35 -3.22
CA PHE A 22 -30.52 -16.09 -3.65
C PHE A 22 -30.57 -15.03 -2.54
N TYR A 23 -31.71 -14.89 -1.86
CA TYR A 23 -31.87 -13.99 -0.72
C TYR A 23 -30.88 -14.32 0.41
N TRP A 24 -30.74 -15.61 0.75
CA TRP A 24 -29.81 -16.06 1.79
C TRP A 24 -28.34 -15.81 1.40
N GLN A 25 -27.99 -16.04 0.14
CA GLN A 25 -26.65 -15.77 -0.37
C GLN A 25 -26.31 -14.27 -0.37
N THR A 26 -27.26 -13.40 -0.70
CA THR A 26 -27.06 -11.95 -0.57
C THR A 26 -26.93 -11.49 0.88
N GLN A 27 -27.65 -12.10 1.83
CA GLN A 27 -27.51 -11.78 3.26
C GLN A 27 -26.16 -12.22 3.84
N MET A 28 -25.66 -13.39 3.43
CA MET A 28 -24.34 -13.87 3.86
C MET A 28 -23.20 -12.96 3.36
N LEU A 29 -23.32 -12.39 2.16
CA LEU A 29 -22.34 -11.42 1.66
C LEU A 29 -22.32 -10.12 2.49
N HIS A 30 -23.44 -9.70 3.06
CA HIS A 30 -23.49 -8.53 3.95
C HIS A 30 -22.99 -8.82 5.37
N LEU A 31 -23.23 -10.03 5.90
CA LEU A 31 -22.79 -10.42 7.24
C LEU A 31 -21.31 -10.84 7.32
N SER A 32 -20.71 -11.20 6.18
CA SER A 32 -19.26 -11.42 6.05
C SER A 32 -18.46 -10.15 5.76
N SER A 33 -19.02 -8.95 5.95
CA SER A 33 -18.19 -7.76 6.01
C SER A 33 -17.21 -7.94 7.19
N PRO A 34 -15.88 -7.90 6.96
CA PRO A 34 -14.92 -7.97 8.05
C PRO A 34 -15.28 -6.89 9.05
N LYS A 35 -15.30 -7.25 10.34
CA LYS A 35 -15.47 -6.28 11.43
C LYS A 35 -14.55 -5.10 11.12
N PRO A 36 -15.05 -3.85 11.09
CA PRO A 36 -14.23 -2.71 10.77
C PRO A 36 -13.02 -2.77 11.69
N TYR A 37 -11.84 -2.92 11.10
CA TYR A 37 -10.58 -2.85 11.83
C TYR A 37 -10.63 -1.52 12.56
N ARG A 38 -10.68 -1.55 13.91
CA ARG A 38 -10.53 -0.33 14.71
C ARG A 38 -9.09 0.12 14.51
N LEU A 39 -8.87 0.87 13.44
CA LEU A 39 -7.72 1.75 13.33
C LEU A 39 -7.83 2.68 14.53
N GLY A 40 -6.84 2.62 15.43
CA GLY A 40 -6.75 3.57 16.54
C GLY A 40 -6.81 4.99 15.99
N ALA A 41 -7.33 5.94 16.78
CA ALA A 41 -7.50 7.34 16.37
C ALA A 41 -6.23 7.91 15.71
N ASP A 42 -5.06 7.49 16.20
CA ASP A 42 -3.73 7.89 15.71
C ASP A 42 -3.46 7.50 14.24
N ASN A 43 -4.11 6.45 13.72
CA ASN A 43 -3.98 6.05 12.32
C ASN A 43 -4.90 6.85 11.39
N LEU A 44 -5.97 7.46 11.91
CA LEU A 44 -6.87 8.27 11.09
C LEU A 44 -6.23 9.62 10.75
N ASP A 45 -5.51 10.22 11.70
CA ASP A 45 -4.76 11.46 11.47
C ASP A 45 -3.65 11.26 10.44
N ARG A 46 -2.93 10.13 10.48
CA ARG A 46 -1.92 9.78 9.46
C ARG A 46 -2.51 9.59 8.07
N LEU A 47 -3.72 9.04 7.97
CA LEU A 47 -4.40 8.89 6.68
C LEU A 47 -4.81 10.25 6.11
N LEU A 48 -5.27 11.17 6.97
CA LEU A 48 -5.59 12.54 6.56
C LEU A 48 -4.35 13.33 6.12
N GLU A 49 -3.21 13.16 6.80
CA GLU A 49 -1.92 13.74 6.36
C GLU A 49 -1.49 13.19 4.99
N LEU A 50 -1.62 11.88 4.77
CA LEU A 50 -1.31 11.25 3.48
C LEU A 50 -2.23 11.74 2.33
N GLU A 51 -3.51 11.99 2.60
CA GLU A 51 -4.42 12.56 1.61
C GLU A 51 -4.04 14.01 1.26
N ALA A 52 -3.61 14.80 2.23
CA ALA A 52 -3.11 16.16 2.01
C ALA A 52 -1.82 16.16 1.16
N ASP A 53 -0.88 15.27 1.45
CA ASP A 53 0.36 15.12 0.67
C ASP A 53 0.07 14.68 -0.77
N LEU A 54 -0.86 13.73 -0.97
CA LEU A 54 -1.29 13.32 -2.31
C LEU A 54 -1.98 14.45 -3.08
N ALA A 55 -2.75 15.30 -2.39
CA ALA A 55 -3.33 16.48 -3.01
C ALA A 55 -2.25 17.48 -3.44
N ALA A 56 -1.24 17.73 -2.59
CA ALA A 56 -0.11 18.60 -2.92
C ALA A 56 0.69 18.09 -4.13
N LEU A 57 0.94 16.77 -4.20
CA LEU A 57 1.63 16.16 -5.35
C LEU A 57 0.83 16.27 -6.66
N ARG A 58 -0.51 16.16 -6.59
CA ARG A 58 -1.37 16.35 -7.77
C ARG A 58 -1.29 17.78 -8.29
N GLU A 59 -1.31 18.77 -7.41
CA GLU A 59 -1.17 20.17 -7.79
C GLU A 59 0.23 20.49 -8.33
N ALA A 60 1.29 19.94 -7.72
CA ALA A 60 2.65 20.08 -8.23
C ALA A 60 2.80 19.52 -9.66
N ARG A 61 2.22 18.34 -9.94
CA ARG A 61 2.24 17.74 -11.28
C ARG A 61 1.43 18.56 -12.29
N LYS A 62 0.31 19.17 -11.89
CA LYS A 62 -0.43 20.11 -12.77
C LYS A 62 0.43 21.34 -13.09
N ALA A 63 1.11 21.90 -12.09
CA ALA A 63 2.00 23.04 -12.29
C ALA A 63 3.17 22.71 -13.24
N GLU A 64 3.77 21.52 -13.11
CA GLU A 64 4.81 21.05 -14.04
C GLU A 64 4.30 20.90 -15.47
N LYS A 65 3.08 20.37 -15.64
CA LYS A 65 2.45 20.25 -16.97
C LYS A 65 2.18 21.63 -17.60
N LEU A 66 1.67 22.57 -16.82
CA LEU A 66 1.45 23.95 -17.28
C LEU A 66 2.78 24.66 -17.59
N ALA A 67 3.83 24.42 -16.80
CA ALA A 67 5.16 24.94 -17.08
C ALA A 67 5.71 24.38 -18.39
N ALA A 68 5.56 23.06 -18.63
CA ALA A 68 5.93 22.43 -19.88
C ALA A 68 5.18 23.01 -21.08
N GLU A 69 3.86 23.19 -20.97
CA GLU A 69 3.01 23.81 -22.01
C GLU A 69 3.40 25.29 -22.25
N SER A 70 3.75 26.05 -21.21
CA SER A 70 4.18 27.45 -21.35
C SER A 70 5.59 27.60 -21.94
N SER A 71 6.45 26.58 -21.77
CA SER A 71 7.81 26.54 -22.32
C SER A 71 7.85 26.04 -23.77
N ALA A 72 6.75 25.46 -24.25
CA ALA A 72 6.54 25.26 -25.67
C ALA A 72 6.36 26.64 -26.30
N THR A 73 7.46 27.21 -26.79
CA THR A 73 7.43 28.36 -27.68
C THR A 73 6.41 28.08 -28.77
N PRO A 74 5.41 28.95 -28.99
CA PRO A 74 4.55 28.89 -30.16
C PRO A 74 5.47 29.11 -31.37
N SER A 75 5.94 28.01 -31.97
CA SER A 75 6.26 28.02 -33.39
C SER A 75 4.97 28.49 -34.05
N GLU A 76 5.01 29.60 -34.80
CA GLU A 76 3.87 30.12 -35.57
C GLU A 76 3.13 28.97 -36.23
N GLU A 77 2.03 28.56 -35.61
CA GLU A 77 1.19 27.47 -36.07
C GLU A 77 0.23 28.12 -37.05
N GLU A 78 0.63 28.10 -38.33
CA GLU A 78 -0.33 28.15 -39.44
C GLU A 78 -1.55 27.28 -39.06
N PRO A 79 -2.77 27.73 -39.37
CA PRO A 79 -3.99 26.99 -39.03
C PRO A 79 -3.81 25.54 -39.42
N PRO A 80 -4.13 24.57 -38.52
CA PRO A 80 -3.95 23.16 -38.83
C PRO A 80 -4.68 22.91 -40.15
N PRO A 81 -3.96 22.54 -41.23
CA PRO A 81 -4.61 22.30 -42.49
C PRO A 81 -5.67 21.25 -42.19
N ALA A 82 -6.92 21.55 -42.56
CA ALA A 82 -7.99 20.57 -42.52
C ALA A 82 -7.41 19.24 -43.01
N ASP A 83 -7.68 18.15 -42.29
CA ASP A 83 -7.11 16.83 -42.55
C ASP A 83 -7.52 16.34 -43.94
N HIS A 84 -6.79 16.88 -44.91
CA HIS A 84 -6.76 16.56 -46.30
C HIS A 84 -5.60 15.59 -46.51
N SER A 85 -5.12 14.86 -45.50
CA SER A 85 -4.02 13.90 -45.70
C SER A 85 -4.38 12.89 -46.80
N ALA A 86 -5.64 12.46 -46.84
CA ALA A 86 -6.20 11.65 -47.93
C ALA A 86 -6.24 12.40 -49.29
N ASP A 87 -6.71 13.65 -49.32
CA ASP A 87 -6.77 14.46 -50.55
C ASP A 87 -5.38 14.88 -51.06
N ARG A 88 -4.40 15.04 -50.17
CA ARG A 88 -3.05 15.48 -50.47
C ARG A 88 -2.23 14.36 -51.09
N ASP A 89 -2.39 13.13 -50.61
CA ASP A 89 -1.79 11.95 -51.22
C ASP A 89 -2.40 11.68 -52.61
N GLU A 90 -3.72 11.89 -52.77
CA GLU A 90 -4.38 11.81 -54.08
C GLU A 90 -3.91 12.92 -55.03
N GLN A 91 -3.81 14.17 -54.57
CA GLN A 91 -3.31 15.28 -55.39
C GLN A 91 -1.82 15.14 -55.73
N LEU A 92 -0.99 14.62 -54.82
CA LEU A 92 0.42 14.31 -55.08
C LEU A 92 0.55 13.19 -56.12
N SER A 93 -0.25 12.13 -56.00
CA SER A 93 -0.32 11.05 -56.98
C SER A 93 -0.72 11.56 -58.37
N GLN A 94 -1.76 12.39 -58.46
CA GLN A 94 -2.22 12.96 -59.73
C GLN A 94 -1.20 13.94 -60.34
N ARG A 95 -0.55 14.77 -59.52
CA ARG A 95 0.47 15.72 -59.98
C ARG A 95 1.74 14.99 -60.43
N GLU A 96 2.18 13.97 -59.70
CA GLU A 96 3.28 13.10 -60.14
C GLU A 96 2.93 12.46 -61.48
N LEU A 97 1.73 11.90 -61.66
CA LEU A 97 1.28 11.29 -62.92
C LEU A 97 1.32 12.29 -64.09
N HIS A 98 0.93 13.54 -63.86
CA HIS A 98 0.94 14.56 -64.90
C HIS A 98 2.36 15.03 -65.27
N LEU A 99 3.30 15.08 -64.31
CA LEU A 99 4.71 15.36 -64.58
C LEU A 99 5.39 14.22 -65.37
N ALA A 100 5.07 12.95 -65.08
CA ALA A 100 5.61 11.82 -65.85
C ALA A 100 5.12 11.77 -67.30
N LYS A 101 3.94 12.30 -67.60
CA LYS A 101 3.46 12.42 -68.99
C LYS A 101 4.20 13.49 -69.79
N ARG A 102 4.82 14.48 -69.13
CA ARG A 102 5.49 15.62 -69.80
C ARG A 102 6.97 15.40 -70.09
N HIS A 103 7.63 14.49 -69.38
CA HIS A 103 9.06 14.23 -69.54
C HIS A 103 9.32 12.71 -69.50
N PRO A 104 9.46 12.03 -70.65
CA PRO A 104 9.69 10.58 -70.69
C PRO A 104 11.02 10.15 -70.04
N ASP A 105 12.00 11.05 -69.96
CA ASP A 105 13.28 10.82 -69.26
C ASP A 105 13.15 10.84 -67.71
N HIS A 106 11.98 11.16 -67.15
CA HIS A 106 11.73 11.12 -65.69
C HIS A 106 11.46 9.70 -65.15
N ALA A 107 11.31 8.69 -66.01
CA ALA A 107 11.12 7.31 -65.56
C ALA A 107 12.31 6.80 -64.75
N GLU A 108 13.54 7.17 -65.14
CA GLU A 108 14.76 6.81 -64.42
C GLU A 108 14.85 7.51 -63.05
N VAL A 109 14.52 8.81 -62.99
CA VAL A 109 14.51 9.59 -61.74
C VAL A 109 13.48 9.04 -60.76
N ARG A 110 12.30 8.61 -61.25
CA ARG A 110 11.27 7.94 -60.44
C ARG A 110 11.76 6.62 -59.86
N GLY A 111 12.47 5.82 -60.65
CA GLY A 111 13.08 4.57 -60.16
C GLY A 111 14.04 4.82 -59.00
N ARG A 112 14.86 5.86 -59.09
CA ARG A 112 15.82 6.23 -58.03
C ARG A 112 15.13 6.77 -56.77
N ILE A 113 14.09 7.60 -56.92
CA ILE A 113 13.31 8.10 -55.77
C ILE A 113 12.56 6.96 -55.06
N ALA A 114 11.99 6.01 -55.81
CA ALA A 114 11.31 4.85 -55.24
C ALA A 114 12.27 3.99 -54.41
N LEU A 115 13.50 3.76 -54.89
CA LEU A 115 14.54 3.03 -54.16
C LEU A 115 14.99 3.74 -52.88
N ILE A 116 15.10 5.08 -52.89
CA ILE A 116 15.45 5.85 -51.68
C ILE A 116 14.30 5.79 -50.66
N ARG A 117 13.04 5.88 -51.11
CA ARG A 117 11.86 5.75 -50.22
C ARG A 117 11.78 4.36 -49.61
N SER A 118 12.01 3.28 -50.39
CA SER A 118 11.99 1.91 -49.85
C SER A 118 13.14 1.66 -48.87
N SER A 119 14.33 2.20 -49.14
CA SER A 119 15.48 2.09 -48.23
C SER A 119 15.20 2.77 -46.89
N ARG A 120 14.65 3.99 -46.89
CA ARG A 120 14.32 4.71 -45.66
C ARG A 120 13.18 4.04 -44.88
N ALA A 121 12.17 3.53 -45.57
CA ALA A 121 11.07 2.81 -44.91
C ALA A 121 11.58 1.57 -44.13
N SER A 122 12.57 0.85 -44.66
CA SER A 122 13.18 -0.28 -43.94
C SER A 122 14.00 0.13 -42.71
N GLU A 123 14.71 1.27 -42.77
CA GLU A 123 15.48 1.79 -41.64
C GLU A 123 14.55 2.26 -40.49
N PHE A 124 13.45 2.95 -40.82
CA PHE A 124 12.48 3.39 -39.80
C PHE A 124 11.79 2.21 -39.09
N HIS A 125 11.50 1.11 -39.81
CA HIS A 125 10.92 -0.09 -39.19
C HIS A 125 11.89 -0.78 -38.21
N SER A 126 13.19 -0.80 -38.51
CA SER A 126 14.21 -1.36 -37.61
C SER A 126 14.32 -0.56 -36.31
N VAL A 127 14.38 0.78 -36.39
CA VAL A 127 14.53 1.65 -35.21
C VAL A 127 13.30 1.58 -34.30
N ALA A 128 12.09 1.52 -34.88
CA ALA A 128 10.86 1.38 -34.09
C ALA A 128 10.80 0.05 -33.33
N HIS A 129 11.22 -1.05 -33.98
CA HIS A 129 11.23 -2.37 -33.35
C HIS A 129 12.23 -2.45 -32.18
N ASP A 130 13.43 -1.89 -32.33
CA ASP A 130 14.45 -1.87 -31.27
C ASP A 130 14.01 -1.01 -30.06
N HIS A 131 13.31 0.11 -30.32
CA HIS A 131 12.77 0.95 -29.24
C HIS A 131 11.71 0.22 -28.40
N HIS A 132 10.79 -0.53 -29.04
CA HIS A 132 9.79 -1.31 -28.33
C HIS A 132 10.39 -2.46 -27.52
N GLN A 133 11.42 -3.14 -28.05
CA GLN A 133 12.13 -4.19 -27.30
C GLN A 133 12.88 -3.63 -26.07
N GLY A 134 13.50 -2.45 -26.20
CA GLY A 134 14.16 -1.78 -25.09
C GLY A 134 13.22 -1.41 -23.94
N ILE A 135 12.01 -0.92 -24.26
CA ILE A 135 11.00 -0.58 -23.24
C ILE A 135 10.54 -1.83 -22.47
N ALA A 136 10.26 -2.93 -23.18
CA ALA A 136 9.79 -4.16 -22.55
C ALA A 136 10.83 -4.79 -21.62
N GLN A 137 12.12 -4.76 -22.01
CA GLN A 137 13.20 -5.26 -21.16
C GLN A 137 13.37 -4.41 -19.90
N LYS A 138 13.31 -3.08 -20.03
CA LYS A 138 13.43 -2.17 -18.89
C LYS A 138 12.32 -2.42 -17.86
N GLN A 139 11.07 -2.51 -18.30
CA GLN A 139 9.93 -2.78 -17.40
C GLN A 139 10.05 -4.15 -16.69
N THR A 140 10.57 -5.16 -17.38
CA THR A 140 10.76 -6.50 -16.80
C THR A 140 11.81 -6.51 -15.70
N MET A 141 12.92 -5.77 -15.87
CA MET A 141 13.96 -5.65 -14.84
C MET A 141 13.46 -4.90 -13.60
N GLU A 142 12.70 -3.82 -13.78
CA GLU A 142 12.09 -3.06 -12.68
C GLU A 142 11.12 -3.92 -11.87
N MET A 143 10.21 -4.65 -12.52
CA MET A 143 9.29 -5.56 -11.82
C MET A 143 10.01 -6.67 -11.04
N ARG A 144 11.08 -7.24 -11.62
CA ARG A 144 11.86 -8.30 -10.94
C ARG A 144 12.53 -7.79 -9.66
N ALA A 145 13.03 -6.56 -9.66
CA ALA A 145 13.64 -5.94 -8.48
C ALA A 145 12.63 -5.69 -7.36
N HIS A 146 11.39 -5.31 -7.70
CA HIS A 146 10.33 -5.15 -6.70
C HIS A 146 9.89 -6.48 -6.10
N VAL A 147 9.80 -7.55 -6.90
CA VAL A 147 9.44 -8.90 -6.42
C VAL A 147 10.51 -9.48 -5.50
N SER A 148 11.80 -9.29 -5.82
CA SER A 148 12.89 -9.77 -4.95
C SER A 148 12.90 -9.07 -3.60
N LYS A 149 12.68 -7.75 -3.57
CA LYS A 149 12.61 -6.98 -2.32
C LYS A 149 11.45 -7.43 -1.43
N ALA A 150 10.27 -7.64 -2.01
CA ALA A 150 9.11 -8.13 -1.27
C ALA A 150 9.32 -9.55 -0.69
N GLY A 151 10.01 -10.42 -1.44
CA GLY A 151 10.37 -11.76 -1.00
C GLY A 151 11.34 -11.77 0.19
N GLU A 152 12.36 -10.91 0.16
CA GLU A 152 13.31 -10.77 1.27
C GLU A 152 12.65 -10.23 2.53
N GLU A 153 11.75 -9.24 2.41
CA GLU A 153 10.99 -8.74 3.55
C GLU A 153 10.08 -9.81 4.17
N ALA A 154 9.39 -10.60 3.33
CA ALA A 154 8.56 -11.70 3.80
C ALA A 154 9.39 -12.79 4.50
N ALA A 155 10.55 -13.14 3.94
CA ALA A 155 11.49 -14.09 4.56
C ALA A 155 12.01 -13.55 5.90
N ARG A 156 12.34 -12.25 5.98
CA ARG A 156 12.78 -11.61 7.23
C ARG A 156 11.68 -11.60 8.29
N ARG A 157 10.43 -11.32 7.91
CA ARG A 157 9.25 -11.41 8.81
C ARG A 157 9.01 -12.83 9.31
N ASN A 158 9.27 -13.83 8.47
CA ASN A 158 9.07 -15.23 8.84
C ASN A 158 10.18 -15.74 9.79
N MET A 159 11.42 -15.26 9.62
CA MET A 159 12.55 -15.66 10.47
C MET A 159 12.51 -15.02 11.87
N THR A 160 11.96 -13.82 12.01
CA THR A 160 11.79 -13.16 13.32
C THR A 160 10.66 -13.77 14.15
N ALA A 161 9.64 -14.33 13.52
CA ALA A 161 8.54 -15.02 14.23
C ALA A 161 8.99 -16.37 14.84
N ALA A 162 10.00 -17.02 14.27
CA ALA A 162 10.41 -18.36 14.66
C ALA A 162 11.27 -18.41 15.94
N SER A 163 11.85 -17.29 16.40
CA SER A 163 12.87 -17.29 17.46
C SER A 163 12.55 -16.41 18.68
N CYS A 164 11.29 -16.00 18.87
CA CYS A 164 10.89 -15.23 20.05
C CYS A 164 10.22 -16.07 21.14
N SER A 165 10.26 -15.60 22.39
CA SER A 165 9.53 -16.24 23.51
C SER A 165 9.29 -15.27 24.66
N TRP A 166 8.24 -15.50 25.43
CA TRP A 166 7.98 -14.81 26.69
C TRP A 166 8.80 -15.45 27.81
N ARG A 167 9.49 -14.62 28.58
CA ARG A 167 10.24 -15.00 29.77
C ARG A 167 9.50 -14.52 31.00
N GLN A 168 8.85 -15.44 31.70
CA GLN A 168 8.09 -15.13 32.90
C GLN A 168 9.02 -14.81 34.07
N THR A 169 8.64 -13.84 34.89
CA THR A 169 9.33 -13.46 36.13
C THR A 169 8.39 -13.43 37.33
N THR A 170 8.95 -13.60 38.53
CA THR A 170 8.23 -13.58 39.80
C THR A 170 7.85 -12.16 40.23
N GLY A 171 6.86 -12.05 41.12
CA GLY A 171 6.65 -10.86 41.95
C GLY A 171 6.10 -9.64 41.22
N CYS A 172 5.46 -9.80 40.06
CA CYS A 172 4.96 -8.71 39.24
C CYS A 172 6.05 -7.72 38.79
N GLN A 173 7.31 -8.14 38.79
CA GLN A 173 8.47 -7.33 38.39
C GLN A 173 9.07 -7.92 37.11
N PRO A 174 9.17 -7.16 36.01
CA PRO A 174 9.74 -7.66 34.76
C PRO A 174 11.20 -8.12 34.86
N ASP A 175 11.94 -7.57 35.82
CA ASP A 175 13.33 -7.90 36.17
C ASP A 175 13.43 -8.88 37.36
N GLY A 176 12.30 -9.45 37.79
CA GLY A 176 12.21 -10.43 38.85
C GLY A 176 12.90 -11.76 38.51
N SER A 177 12.89 -12.69 39.47
CA SER A 177 13.47 -14.02 39.26
C SER A 177 12.72 -14.78 38.18
N ARG A 178 13.42 -15.43 37.26
CA ARG A 178 12.80 -16.12 36.13
C ARG A 178 12.05 -17.39 36.56
N GLU A 179 10.81 -17.55 36.07
CA GLU A 179 9.93 -18.70 36.28
C GLU A 179 9.85 -19.57 35.02
N LYS A 180 10.89 -20.36 34.73
CA LYS A 180 11.01 -21.11 33.46
C LYS A 180 9.81 -22.01 33.13
N ALA A 181 9.10 -22.52 34.12
CA ALA A 181 7.92 -23.37 33.93
C ALA A 181 6.71 -22.62 33.35
N ALA A 182 6.71 -21.29 33.44
CA ALA A 182 5.64 -20.42 32.97
C ALA A 182 6.06 -19.54 31.77
N ASP A 183 7.24 -19.79 31.19
CA ASP A 183 7.62 -19.21 29.91
C ASP A 183 6.59 -19.60 28.83
N LEU A 184 6.32 -18.68 27.91
CA LEU A 184 5.34 -18.90 26.84
C LEU A 184 6.01 -18.76 25.45
N GLY A 185 5.44 -19.44 24.46
CA GLY A 185 5.89 -19.34 23.08
C GLY A 185 5.63 -17.95 22.46
N CYS A 186 6.31 -17.64 21.35
CA CYS A 186 6.23 -16.35 20.65
C CYS A 186 4.81 -15.85 20.36
N THR A 187 3.92 -16.77 19.98
CA THR A 187 2.53 -16.49 19.56
C THR A 187 1.51 -16.67 20.67
N ALA A 188 1.95 -17.02 21.89
CA ALA A 188 1.05 -17.16 23.03
C ALA A 188 0.59 -15.78 23.51
N ILE A 189 -0.66 -15.71 23.96
CA ILE A 189 -1.21 -14.51 24.58
C ILE A 189 -0.76 -14.47 26.04
N VAL A 190 0.00 -13.44 26.39
CA VAL A 190 0.40 -13.14 27.76
C VAL A 190 -0.73 -12.35 28.42
N GLY A 191 -1.34 -12.93 29.45
CA GLY A 191 -2.46 -12.31 30.18
C GLY A 191 -2.00 -11.23 31.18
N PRO A 192 -2.93 -10.41 31.69
CA PRO A 192 -2.63 -9.28 32.57
C PRO A 192 -2.02 -9.69 33.92
N SER A 193 -2.15 -10.94 34.36
CA SER A 193 -1.62 -11.41 35.64
C SER A 193 -0.15 -11.83 35.58
N ALA A 194 0.47 -11.82 34.39
CA ALA A 194 1.85 -12.22 34.20
C ALA A 194 2.80 -11.02 34.31
N SER A 195 4.05 -11.27 34.70
CA SER A 195 5.15 -10.33 34.57
C SER A 195 6.33 -10.98 33.87
N GLY A 196 7.11 -10.19 33.15
CA GLY A 196 8.22 -10.71 32.37
C GLY A 196 8.56 -9.83 31.18
N PHE A 197 9.20 -10.44 30.19
CA PHE A 197 9.61 -9.77 28.97
C PHE A 197 9.62 -10.72 27.76
N CYS A 198 9.53 -10.16 26.56
CA CYS A 198 9.73 -10.88 25.32
C CYS A 198 11.22 -10.90 24.97
N GLU A 199 11.80 -12.09 24.90
CA GLU A 199 13.12 -12.31 24.30
C GLU A 199 12.92 -12.55 22.80
N CYS A 200 13.37 -11.60 21.99
CA CYS A 200 13.32 -11.64 20.53
C CYS A 200 14.57 -12.31 19.96
N TYR A 201 14.58 -12.49 18.62
CA TYR A 201 15.77 -12.80 17.84
C TYR A 201 16.99 -11.97 18.29
N ASP A 202 18.19 -12.56 18.24
CA ASP A 202 19.45 -11.97 18.71
C ASP A 202 19.51 -11.62 20.22
N GLY A 203 18.57 -12.11 21.03
CA GLY A 203 18.55 -11.90 22.48
C GLY A 203 18.05 -10.52 22.91
N PHE A 204 17.45 -9.76 21.99
CA PHE A 204 16.86 -8.46 22.31
C PHE A 204 15.67 -8.61 23.25
N VAL A 205 15.63 -7.79 24.30
CA VAL A 205 14.53 -7.78 25.27
C VAL A 205 13.51 -6.69 24.91
N LYS A 206 12.24 -7.07 24.84
CA LYS A 206 11.10 -6.22 24.48
C LYS A 206 9.89 -6.44 25.39
N ALA A 207 8.93 -5.52 25.34
CA ALA A 207 7.66 -5.60 26.06
C ALA A 207 7.81 -6.03 27.54
N SER A 208 8.80 -5.45 28.22
CA SER A 208 9.03 -5.63 29.65
C SER A 208 7.80 -5.14 30.43
N SER A 209 7.03 -6.06 31.01
CA SER A 209 5.70 -5.78 31.54
C SER A 209 5.54 -6.32 32.95
N ALA A 210 5.05 -5.46 33.84
CA ALA A 210 4.60 -5.83 35.17
C ALA A 210 3.15 -6.34 35.10
N CYS A 211 2.65 -6.96 36.17
CA CYS A 211 1.24 -7.33 36.26
C CYS A 211 0.31 -6.12 36.02
N GLY A 212 -0.90 -6.38 35.54
CA GLY A 212 -1.90 -5.39 35.17
C GLY A 212 -1.76 -4.84 33.74
N HIS A 213 -0.83 -5.38 32.95
CA HIS A 213 -0.65 -4.96 31.55
C HIS A 213 -1.80 -5.44 30.65
N VAL A 214 -2.03 -4.77 29.52
CA VAL A 214 -2.98 -5.26 28.50
C VAL A 214 -2.46 -6.56 27.88
N PRO A 215 -3.33 -7.52 27.48
CA PRO A 215 -2.87 -8.76 26.86
C PRO A 215 -1.93 -8.50 25.67
N LEU A 216 -0.79 -9.19 25.62
CA LEU A 216 0.23 -9.00 24.58
C LEU A 216 0.70 -10.32 23.98
N VAL A 217 1.28 -10.25 22.78
CA VAL A 217 1.86 -11.40 22.07
C VAL A 217 3.26 -11.02 21.64
N CYS A 218 4.26 -11.83 22.01
CA CYS A 218 5.67 -11.48 21.76
C CYS A 218 6.02 -11.36 20.28
N SER A 219 5.36 -12.12 19.39
CA SER A 219 5.55 -11.97 17.94
C SER A 219 5.28 -10.55 17.46
N ASN A 220 4.26 -9.88 18.02
CA ASN A 220 3.93 -8.51 17.65
C ASN A 220 4.93 -7.52 18.25
N ALA A 221 5.24 -7.68 19.54
CA ALA A 221 6.20 -6.84 20.24
C ALA A 221 7.60 -6.86 19.57
N CYS A 222 8.03 -8.02 19.06
CA CYS A 222 9.29 -8.16 18.36
C CYS A 222 9.26 -7.60 16.92
N MET A 223 8.09 -7.47 16.30
CA MET A 223 7.95 -6.89 14.95
C MET A 223 7.93 -5.36 14.96
N ASP A 224 7.46 -4.73 16.04
CA ASP A 224 7.28 -3.27 16.15
C ASP A 224 8.59 -2.45 16.25
N CYS A 225 9.74 -3.05 15.92
CA CYS A 225 11.08 -2.52 16.22
C CYS A 225 11.98 -2.35 15.00
N VAL A 226 11.41 -2.19 13.81
CA VAL A 226 12.18 -1.81 12.61
C VAL A 226 12.11 -0.29 12.45
N VAL A 227 12.93 0.44 13.20
CA VAL A 227 13.22 1.83 12.83
C VAL A 227 14.26 1.78 11.71
N GLU A 228 13.81 1.89 10.46
CA GLU A 228 14.70 2.13 9.35
C GLU A 228 15.29 3.53 9.48
N THR A 229 16.46 3.67 10.09
CA THR A 229 17.29 4.88 9.92
C THR A 229 18.21 4.67 8.71
N PRO A 230 18.01 5.37 7.57
CA PRO A 230 18.79 5.16 6.34
C PRO A 230 20.22 5.71 6.37
N ALA A 231 20.79 6.05 7.53
CA ALA A 231 22.18 6.50 7.59
C ALA A 231 22.86 5.99 8.87
N ARG A 232 23.82 5.08 8.68
CA ARG A 232 24.82 4.64 9.66
C ARG A 232 24.29 3.65 10.71
N MET A 233 24.73 2.41 10.54
CA MET A 233 24.57 1.27 11.43
C MET A 233 25.33 1.51 12.75
N VAL A 234 24.84 2.42 13.59
CA VAL A 234 25.21 2.45 15.00
C VAL A 234 24.15 1.63 15.72
N ARG A 235 24.54 0.45 16.21
CA ARG A 235 23.78 -0.28 17.22
C ARG A 235 23.67 0.65 18.43
N THR A 236 22.58 1.40 18.51
CA THR A 236 22.17 2.02 19.76
C THR A 236 21.07 1.14 20.32
N ASP A 237 21.42 0.42 21.38
CA ASP A 237 20.54 -0.48 22.13
C ASP A 237 19.38 0.28 22.83
N GLN A 238 19.26 1.59 22.56
CA GLN A 238 18.40 2.55 23.26
C GLN A 238 17.18 3.03 22.46
N SER A 239 17.08 2.82 21.15
CA SER A 239 15.89 3.25 20.39
C SER A 239 14.67 2.34 20.60
N CYS A 240 14.83 1.30 21.41
CA CYS A 240 13.92 0.17 21.51
C CYS A 240 13.31 0.00 22.90
N THR A 241 13.75 0.79 23.88
CA THR A 241 13.24 0.76 25.24
C THR A 241 12.05 1.70 25.35
N ASN A 242 10.85 1.11 25.52
CA ASN A 242 9.64 1.79 25.98
C ASN A 242 9.09 2.91 25.06
N VAL A 243 8.50 2.54 23.92
CA VAL A 243 7.27 3.25 23.52
C VAL A 243 6.18 2.74 24.46
N GLY A 244 6.08 3.40 25.62
CA GLY A 244 5.10 3.06 26.62
C GLY A 244 3.70 3.15 26.02
N LEU A 245 2.92 2.09 26.18
CA LEU A 245 1.45 2.09 26.08
C LEU A 245 0.80 2.95 27.19
N ASN A 246 1.48 3.99 27.68
CA ASN A 246 0.94 4.96 28.61
C ASN A 246 0.42 6.17 27.82
N ASN A 247 -0.70 5.99 27.12
CA ASN A 247 -1.66 7.08 26.91
C ASN A 247 -2.55 7.24 28.16
N VAL A 248 -1.92 7.27 29.34
CA VAL A 248 -2.47 7.93 30.51
C VAL A 248 -1.75 9.27 30.55
N ALA A 249 -2.48 10.33 30.21
CA ALA A 249 -2.05 11.70 30.36
C ALA A 249 -1.64 11.95 31.82
N LEU A 250 -0.35 11.79 32.12
CA LEU A 250 0.29 12.38 33.27
C LEU A 250 0.35 13.88 33.01
N THR A 251 -0.75 14.56 33.33
CA THR A 251 -0.72 15.99 33.61
C THR A 251 0.40 16.21 34.63
N LYS A 252 1.44 16.94 34.22
CA LYS A 252 2.40 17.58 35.14
C LYS A 252 1.63 18.57 36.01
N GLY A 253 0.99 18.07 37.05
CA GLY A 253 0.39 18.84 38.12
C GLY A 253 0.91 18.25 39.42
N GLY A 254 1.84 18.95 40.06
CA GLY A 254 2.40 18.55 41.34
C GLY A 254 1.28 18.38 42.37
N VAL A 255 1.07 17.14 42.81
CA VAL A 255 0.28 16.87 44.01
C VAL A 255 1.17 17.26 45.19
N GLN A 256 0.91 18.45 45.75
CA GLN A 256 1.39 18.76 47.08
C GLN A 256 0.72 17.81 48.08
N PRO A 257 1.46 17.30 49.09
CA PRO A 257 0.87 16.55 50.16
C PRO A 257 -0.10 17.45 50.94
N VAL A 258 -1.39 17.14 50.92
CA VAL A 258 -2.34 17.74 51.86
C VAL A 258 -2.05 17.16 53.26
N PRO A 259 -1.68 17.98 54.25
CA PRO A 259 -1.55 17.51 55.62
C PRO A 259 -2.94 17.24 56.18
N TRP A 260 -3.19 15.99 56.58
CA TRP A 260 -4.35 15.61 57.36
C TRP A 260 -4.17 16.18 58.78
N THR A 261 -4.48 17.47 58.96
CA THR A 261 -4.74 18.01 60.29
C THR A 261 -6.23 17.86 60.57
N ALA A 262 -6.54 16.84 61.36
CA ALA A 262 -7.81 16.71 62.03
C ALA A 262 -8.04 17.97 62.88
N LYS A 263 -8.98 18.81 62.48
CA LYS A 263 -9.54 19.87 63.33
C LYS A 263 -10.99 19.52 63.61
N ILE A 264 -11.16 18.75 64.68
CA ILE A 264 -12.43 18.57 65.37
C ILE A 264 -12.83 19.97 65.89
N MET A 265 -13.82 20.59 65.27
CA MET A 265 -14.54 21.72 65.88
C MET A 265 -15.86 21.19 66.41
N ALA A 266 -15.97 21.17 67.74
CA ALA A 266 -17.22 20.97 68.44
C ALA A 266 -18.16 22.17 68.18
N PRO A 267 -19.47 21.97 67.97
CA PRO A 267 -20.43 23.05 68.05
C PRO A 267 -20.75 23.33 69.52
N MET A 268 -20.30 24.50 69.97
CA MET A 268 -20.74 25.17 71.19
C MET A 268 -22.10 25.80 70.89
N TRP A 269 -23.18 25.28 71.47
CA TRP A 269 -24.46 25.97 71.56
C TRP A 269 -24.90 25.99 73.02
N LEU A 270 -25.27 27.20 73.45
CA LEU A 270 -25.83 27.58 74.75
C LEU A 270 -27.18 26.90 75.02
#